data_AF-A0A6V7XP89-F1
#
_entry.id   AF-A0A6V7XP89-F1
#
_cell.length_a   1.000
_cell.length_b   1.000
_cell.length_c   1.000
_cell.angle_alpha   90.00
_cell.angle_beta   90.00
_cell.angle_gamma   90.00
#
_symmetry.space_group_name_H-M   'P 1'
#
loop_
_entity.id
_entity.type
_entity.pdbx_description
1 polymer ?
#
loop_
_entity_poly.entity_id
_entity_poly.type
_entity_poly.pdbx_seq_one_letter_code
_entity_poly.pdbx_strand_id
1 'polypeptide(L)'
;MIWVPDIVLINNAEGFYNITINTKATLHSDGRVVWEPPAIFKSLCQIDIQWFPFDEQNCHLKFASWSFPTNLLHLTLVNESSTDVKVIGNYGQEEVETIVEDGIDLSDYYPSVEWDIMGTQVIK
;
A
#
# COMPACT_ATOMS: atom_id res chain seq x y z
N MET A 1 -11.28 1.86 -24.70
CA MET A 1 -10.96 2.53 -23.42
C MET A 1 -11.33 1.55 -22.33
N ILE A 2 -10.42 1.24 -21.41
CA ILE A 2 -10.69 0.41 -20.23
C ILE A 2 -10.86 1.33 -19.02
N TRP A 3 -11.67 0.93 -18.04
CA TRP A 3 -11.76 1.64 -16.77
C TRP A 3 -10.50 1.40 -15.96
N VAL A 4 -10.02 2.45 -15.27
CA VAL A 4 -8.80 2.44 -14.46
C VAL A 4 -9.20 2.83 -13.03
N PRO A 5 -8.88 2.02 -12.01
CA PRO A 5 -9.19 2.35 -10.62
C PRO A 5 -8.28 3.48 -10.11
N ASP A 6 -8.81 4.30 -9.22
CA ASP A 6 -8.12 5.41 -8.55
C ASP A 6 -7.51 4.95 -7.21
N ILE A 7 -6.54 4.04 -7.28
CA ILE A 7 -5.84 3.51 -6.11
C ILE A 7 -4.86 4.57 -5.59
N VAL A 8 -4.99 4.92 -4.32
CA VAL A 8 -4.16 5.90 -3.63
C VAL A 8 -3.57 5.33 -2.34
N LEU A 9 -2.40 5.86 -1.97
CA LEU A 9 -1.84 5.67 -0.63
C LEU A 9 -2.50 6.68 0.31
N ILE A 10 -3.23 6.20 1.32
CA ILE A 10 -3.98 7.06 2.25
C ILE A 10 -3.06 7.81 3.20
N ASN A 11 -2.03 7.13 3.72
CA ASN A 11 -1.02 7.75 4.58
C ASN A 11 0.12 8.35 3.75
N ASN A 12 -0.19 9.18 2.75
CA ASN A 12 0.81 9.78 1.87
C ASN A 12 1.55 10.96 2.55
N ALA A 13 2.87 11.09 2.30
CA ALA A 13 3.73 12.17 2.80
C ALA A 13 3.82 13.41 1.92
N GLU A 14 3.39 13.31 0.66
CA GLU A 14 3.30 14.41 -0.27
C GLU A 14 1.82 14.83 -0.48
N GLY A 15 1.53 16.13 -0.42
CA GLY A 15 0.15 16.62 -0.53
C GLY A 15 -0.54 16.37 -1.89
N PHE A 16 0.13 15.75 -2.87
CA PHE A 16 -0.40 15.49 -4.21
C PHE A 16 -0.43 13.98 -4.49
N TYR A 17 -1.63 13.43 -4.69
CA TYR A 17 -1.87 12.03 -5.07
C TYR A 17 -1.68 11.76 -6.57
N ASN A 18 -0.90 12.59 -7.28
CA ASN A 18 -0.83 12.60 -8.75
C ASN A 18 -0.01 11.44 -9.31
N ILE A 19 -0.56 10.24 -9.25
CA ILE A 19 -0.09 9.07 -9.98
C ILE A 19 -0.64 9.19 -11.40
N THR A 20 -0.08 10.10 -12.20
CA THR A 20 -0.51 10.30 -13.59
C THR A 20 0.21 9.28 -14.48
N ILE A 21 -0.14 8.00 -14.35
CA ILE A 21 0.53 6.93 -15.08
C ILE A 21 -0.35 6.44 -16.23
N ASN A 22 0.03 6.82 -17.45
CA ASN A 22 -0.58 6.31 -18.68
C ASN A 22 0.30 5.21 -19.27
N THR A 23 0.12 3.97 -18.82
CA THR A 23 0.80 2.79 -19.35
C THR A 23 -0.16 1.85 -20.08
N LYS A 24 0.41 0.92 -20.85
CA LYS A 24 -0.34 -0.13 -21.52
C LYS A 24 -0.74 -1.21 -20.51
N ALA A 25 -1.91 -1.80 -20.72
CA ALA A 25 -2.37 -2.99 -20.01
C ALA A 25 -2.36 -4.19 -20.95
N THR A 26 -2.17 -5.39 -20.39
CA THR A 26 -2.23 -6.66 -21.12
C THR A 26 -3.64 -7.23 -21.00
N LEU A 27 -4.30 -7.48 -22.13
CA LEU A 27 -5.61 -8.13 -22.18
C LEU A 27 -5.44 -9.60 -22.56
N HIS A 28 -5.97 -10.50 -21.73
CA HIS A 28 -6.02 -11.93 -21.99
C HIS A 28 -7.32 -12.31 -22.71
N SER A 29 -7.31 -13.44 -23.43
CA SER A 29 -8.47 -13.93 -24.19
C SER A 29 -9.67 -14.32 -23.32
N ASP A 30 -9.45 -14.56 -22.02
CA ASP A 30 -10.49 -14.86 -21.02
C ASP A 30 -11.11 -13.58 -20.40
N GLY A 31 -10.69 -12.40 -20.86
CA GLY A 31 -11.16 -11.11 -20.36
C GLY A 31 -10.41 -10.60 -19.13
N ARG A 32 -9.40 -11.31 -18.62
CA ARG A 32 -8.52 -10.77 -17.57
C ARG A 32 -7.67 -9.63 -18.12
N VAL A 33 -7.55 -8.57 -17.33
CA VAL A 33 -6.72 -7.41 -17.63
C VAL A 33 -5.63 -7.32 -16.57
N VAL A 34 -4.37 -7.32 -17.00
CA VAL A 34 -3.21 -7.10 -16.14
C VAL A 34 -2.66 -5.70 -16.42
N TRP A 35 -2.57 -4.88 -15.39
CA TRP A 35 -2.08 -3.51 -15.49
C TRP A 35 -1.14 -3.21 -14.32
N GLU A 36 0.14 -3.05 -14.64
CA GLU A 36 1.24 -2.90 -13.68
C GLU A 36 2.02 -1.62 -13.99
N PRO A 37 1.49 -0.44 -13.62
CA PRO A 37 2.14 0.83 -13.86
C PRO A 37 3.29 1.08 -12.85
N PRO A 38 4.45 1.63 -13.26
CA PRO A 38 5.49 2.00 -12.32
C PRO A 38 5.08 3.23 -11.52
N ALA A 39 5.12 3.15 -10.18
CA ALA A 39 4.70 4.21 -9.27
C ALA A 39 5.74 4.45 -8.17
N ILE A 40 5.83 5.70 -7.72
CA ILE A 40 6.62 6.07 -6.52
C ILE A 40 5.62 6.51 -5.46
N PHE A 41 5.56 5.76 -4.36
CA PHE A 41 4.75 6.09 -3.19
C PHE A 41 5.64 6.59 -2.07
N LYS A 42 5.22 7.66 -1.40
CA LYS A 42 5.89 8.19 -0.21
C LYS A 42 4.88 8.22 0.92
N SER A 43 5.14 7.47 1.98
CA SER A 43 4.27 7.39 3.14
C SER A 43 4.70 8.29 4.28
N LEU A 44 3.73 8.76 5.05
CA LEU A 44 3.95 9.24 6.40
C LEU A 44 3.99 8.04 7.32
N CYS A 45 5.09 7.95 8.07
CA CYS A 45 5.28 6.98 9.12
C CYS A 45 5.57 7.71 10.42
N GLN A 46 4.95 7.25 11.51
CA GLN A 46 5.23 7.77 12.84
C GLN A 46 6.52 7.14 13.35
N ILE A 47 7.50 7.98 13.66
CA ILE A 47 8.81 7.53 14.13
C ILE A 47 8.86 7.59 15.65
N ASP A 48 9.30 6.51 16.30
CA ASP A 48 9.60 6.47 17.74
C ASP A 48 11.11 6.51 17.99
N ILE A 49 11.60 7.58 18.61
CA ILE A 49 13.04 7.84 18.83
C ILE A 49 13.51 7.44 20.24
N GLN A 50 12.75 6.64 20.99
CA GLN A 50 13.11 6.24 22.36
C GLN A 50 14.47 5.53 22.47
N TRP A 51 14.86 4.77 21.44
CA TRP A 51 16.02 3.87 21.47
C TRP A 51 17.11 4.24 20.45
N PHE A 52 17.11 5.48 19.98
CA PHE A 52 18.11 5.97 19.03
C PHE A 52 19.54 5.69 19.51
N PRO A 53 20.44 5.14 18.67
CA PRO A 53 20.33 4.92 17.21
C PRO A 53 19.90 3.49 16.79
N PHE A 54 19.37 2.68 17.71
CA PHE A 54 18.95 1.29 17.48
C PHE A 54 17.42 1.14 17.54
N ASP A 55 16.70 2.21 17.24
CA ASP A 55 15.25 2.21 17.15
C ASP A 55 14.77 1.38 15.94
N GLU A 56 13.65 0.68 16.13
CA GLU A 56 12.96 -0.07 15.09
C GLU A 56 11.69 0.69 14.71
N GLN A 57 11.48 0.88 13.40
CA GLN A 57 10.34 1.64 12.89
C GLN A 57 9.40 0.71 12.13
N ASN A 58 8.13 0.68 12.56
CA ASN A 58 7.07 -0.10 11.92
C ASN A 58 6.22 0.84 11.07
N CYS A 59 6.48 0.82 9.75
CA CYS A 59 5.80 1.68 8.79
C CYS A 59 4.86 0.87 7.91
N HIS A 60 3.58 1.21 7.96
CA HIS A 60 2.57 0.55 7.14
C HIS A 60 2.23 1.38 5.90
N LEU A 61 1.91 0.72 4.80
CA LEU A 61 1.39 1.37 3.59
C LEU A 61 -0.10 1.06 3.43
N LYS A 62 -0.97 2.08 3.57
CA LYS A 62 -2.42 1.90 3.48
C LYS A 62 -2.96 2.26 2.11
N PHE A 63 -3.40 1.27 1.34
CA PHE A 63 -3.95 1.47 0.00
C PHE A 63 -5.46 1.38 -0.03
N ALA A 64 -6.11 2.35 -0.67
CA ALA A 64 -7.55 2.34 -0.90
C ALA A 64 -7.91 3.04 -2.21
N SER A 65 -9.16 2.90 -2.64
CA SER A 65 -9.71 3.76 -3.70
C SER A 65 -10.08 5.12 -3.11
N TRP A 66 -9.78 6.19 -3.85
CA TRP A 66 -10.14 7.54 -3.45
C TRP A 66 -11.65 7.80 -3.56
N SER A 67 -12.26 7.39 -4.67
CA SER A 67 -13.66 7.72 -5.00
C SER A 67 -14.64 6.58 -4.72
N PHE A 68 -14.18 5.32 -4.69
CA PHE A 68 -15.06 4.18 -4.58
C PHE A 68 -14.99 3.52 -3.19
N PRO A 69 -16.13 3.43 -2.47
CA PRO A 69 -16.22 2.65 -1.25
C PRO A 69 -16.09 1.14 -1.53
N THR A 70 -15.81 0.37 -0.48
CA THR A 70 -15.56 -1.08 -0.52
C THR A 70 -16.70 -1.93 -1.07
N ASN A 71 -17.94 -1.42 -1.06
CA ASN A 71 -19.11 -2.09 -1.64
C ASN A 71 -19.19 -1.95 -3.18
N LEU A 72 -18.45 -1.02 -3.77
CA LEU A 72 -18.39 -0.80 -5.22
C LEU A 72 -17.08 -1.32 -5.83
N LEU A 73 -15.99 -1.30 -5.05
CA LEU A 73 -14.67 -1.70 -5.50
C LEU A 73 -14.02 -2.60 -4.44
N HIS A 74 -13.74 -3.84 -4.82
CA HIS A 74 -13.09 -4.80 -3.94
C HIS A 74 -11.61 -4.97 -4.32
N LEU A 75 -10.71 -4.40 -3.52
CA LEU A 75 -9.27 -4.61 -3.65
C LEU A 75 -8.87 -5.91 -2.96
N THR A 76 -8.02 -6.72 -3.58
CA THR A 76 -7.46 -7.93 -2.97
C THR A 76 -5.98 -8.00 -3.27
N LEU A 77 -5.17 -8.31 -2.25
CA LEU A 77 -3.75 -8.55 -2.42
C LEU A 77 -3.53 -9.87 -3.14
N VAL A 78 -2.56 -9.92 -4.04
CA VAL A 78 -2.33 -11.07 -4.92
C VAL A 78 -1.36 -12.03 -4.23
N ASN A 79 -1.83 -13.25 -3.92
CA ASN A 79 -1.00 -14.39 -3.51
C ASN A 79 -0.29 -14.32 -2.13
N GLU A 80 -0.85 -13.65 -1.13
CA GLU A 80 -0.18 -13.55 0.18
C GLU A 80 -1.04 -14.06 1.34
N SER A 81 -0.38 -14.65 2.34
CA SER A 81 -0.99 -14.96 3.64
C SER A 81 -1.31 -13.67 4.36
N SER A 82 -2.54 -13.21 4.20
CA SER A 82 -3.06 -12.04 4.89
C SER A 82 -3.54 -12.40 6.29
N THR A 83 -3.34 -11.48 7.22
CA THR A 83 -3.86 -11.56 8.58
C THR A 83 -4.84 -10.41 8.79
N ASP A 84 -6.07 -10.73 9.17
CA ASP A 84 -7.06 -9.72 9.54
C ASP A 84 -6.83 -9.31 11.01
N VAL A 85 -6.54 -8.03 11.21
CA VAL A 85 -6.31 -7.43 12.52
C VAL A 85 -7.45 -6.47 12.83
N LYS A 86 -8.01 -6.58 14.03
CA LYS A 86 -8.99 -5.61 14.53
C LYS A 86 -8.26 -4.41 15.10
N VAL A 87 -8.50 -3.24 14.51
CA VAL A 87 -7.89 -1.98 14.90
C VAL A 87 -8.97 -1.04 15.44
N ILE A 88 -8.63 -0.30 16.49
CA ILE A 88 -9.52 0.73 17.04
C ILE A 88 -9.17 2.04 16.35
N GLY A 89 -10.06 2.52 15.49
CA GLY A 89 -9.91 3.80 14.82
C GLY A 89 -9.89 4.96 15.82
N ASN A 90 -9.44 6.14 15.38
CA ASN A 90 -9.29 7.33 16.22
C ASN A 90 -10.58 7.79 16.92
N TYR A 91 -11.74 7.38 16.43
CA TYR A 91 -13.07 7.68 16.99
C TYR A 91 -13.66 6.53 17.84
N GLY A 92 -12.87 5.50 18.16
CA GLY A 92 -13.30 4.35 18.96
C GLY A 92 -14.10 3.29 18.20
N GLN A 93 -14.02 3.29 16.87
CA GLN A 93 -14.71 2.32 16.01
C GLN A 93 -13.81 1.12 15.74
N GLU A 94 -14.35 -0.11 15.83
CA GLU A 94 -13.64 -1.31 15.37
C GLU A 94 -13.60 -1.31 13.84
N GLU A 95 -12.40 -1.20 13.29
CA GLU A 95 -12.11 -1.44 11.87
C GLU A 95 -11.34 -2.76 11.74
N VAL A 96 -11.59 -3.48 10.66
CA VAL A 96 -10.81 -4.66 10.30
C VAL A 96 -9.83 -4.22 9.24
N GLU A 97 -8.55 -4.27 9.57
CA GLU A 97 -7.46 -4.01 8.65
C GLU A 97 -6.87 -5.35 8.22
N THR A 98 -6.72 -5.53 6.92
CA THR A 98 -6.04 -6.72 6.39
C THR A 98 -4.57 -6.37 6.21
N ILE A 99 -3.70 -7.04 6.97
CA ILE A 99 -2.25 -6.81 6.97
C ILE A 99 -1.55 -7.93 6.19
N VAL A 100 -0.57 -7.54 5.39
CA VAL A 100 0.40 -8.44 4.79
C VAL A 100 1.81 -8.00 5.11
N GLU A 101 2.60 -8.91 5.69
CA GLU A 101 3.98 -8.70 6.15
C GLU A 101 4.98 -8.40 5.01
N ASP A 102 4.81 -9.04 3.86
CA ASP A 102 5.69 -8.92 2.68
C ASP A 102 4.92 -8.40 1.46
N GLY A 103 4.20 -7.29 1.61
CA GLY A 103 3.26 -6.82 0.60
C GLY A 103 3.89 -6.11 -0.60
N ILE A 104 5.23 -6.00 -0.65
CA ILE A 104 5.98 -5.42 -1.77
C ILE A 104 7.16 -6.32 -2.13
N ASP A 105 7.28 -6.64 -3.41
CA ASP A 105 8.48 -7.29 -3.94
C ASP A 105 9.69 -6.34 -3.91
N LEU A 106 10.71 -6.73 -3.14
CA LEU A 106 11.95 -5.98 -2.97
C LEU A 106 13.06 -6.40 -3.96
N SER A 107 12.77 -7.24 -4.95
CA SER A 107 13.77 -7.71 -5.93
C SER A 107 14.52 -6.56 -6.63
N ASP A 108 13.85 -5.42 -6.83
CA ASP A 108 14.40 -4.21 -7.45
C ASP A 108 14.71 -3.08 -6.45
N TYR A 109 14.67 -3.36 -5.13
CA TYR A 109 14.94 -2.36 -4.10
C TYR A 109 16.41 -1.94 -4.07
N TYR A 110 16.65 -0.62 -3.99
CA TYR A 110 17.97 -0.04 -3.78
C TYR A 110 18.17 0.34 -2.31
N PRO A 111 19.12 -0.27 -1.58
CA PRO A 111 19.32 -0.01 -0.16
C PRO A 111 19.77 1.43 0.13
N SER A 112 19.13 2.06 1.11
CA SER A 112 19.55 3.34 1.70
C SER A 112 20.74 3.13 2.64
N VAL A 113 21.60 4.15 2.78
CA VAL A 113 22.76 4.11 3.70
C VAL A 113 22.32 4.51 5.12
N GLU A 114 21.15 5.11 5.23
CA GLU A 114 20.61 5.69 6.45
C GLU A 114 19.71 4.72 7.23
N TRP A 115 19.04 3.78 6.56
CA TRP A 115 18.05 2.88 7.15
C TRP A 115 18.10 1.49 6.55
N ASP A 116 17.92 0.47 7.39
CA ASP A 116 17.72 -0.92 6.94
C ASP A 116 16.22 -1.24 6.86
N ILE A 117 15.82 -2.04 5.86
CA ILE A 117 14.43 -2.47 5.71
C ILE A 117 14.25 -3.83 6.38
N MET A 118 13.49 -3.83 7.47
CA MET A 118 13.18 -5.06 8.21
C MET A 118 11.93 -5.79 7.67
N GLY A 119 11.03 -5.10 6.96
CA GLY A 119 9.81 -5.69 6.39
C GLY A 119 8.98 -4.67 5.58
N THR A 120 7.98 -5.15 4.81
CA THR A 120 7.12 -4.30 3.96
C THR A 120 5.64 -4.57 4.22
N GLN A 121 5.17 -4.05 5.35
CA GLN A 121 3.79 -4.27 5.75
C GLN A 121 2.81 -3.41 4.93
N VAL A 122 1.92 -4.08 4.19
CA VAL A 122 0.83 -3.44 3.44
C VAL A 122 -0.48 -3.65 4.17
N ILE A 123 -1.25 -2.57 4.29
CA ILE A 123 -2.57 -2.54 4.92
C ILE A 123 -3.61 -2.11 3.89
N LYS A 124 -4.78 -2.74 3.96
CA LYS A 124 -5.98 -2.31 3.24
C LYS A 124 -7.11 -2.02 4.24
#